data_AF-A0A832H8W7-F1
#
_entry.id   AF-A0A832H8W7-F1
#
_cell.length_a   1.000
_cell.length_b   1.000
_cell.length_c   1.000
_cell.angle_alpha   90.00
_cell.angle_beta   90.00
_cell.angle_gamma   90.00
#
_symmetry.space_group_name_H-M   'P 1'
#
loop_
_entity.id
_entity.type
_entity.pdbx_description
1 polymer ?
#
loop_
_entity_poly.entity_id
_entity_poly.type
_entity_poly.pdbx_seq_one_letter_code
_entity_poly.pdbx_strand_id
1 'polypeptide(L)'
;MNPLLRTRFLLALAACAIFALGATAGSLITLGVAKNRISSRLQASPAANATLWLQRLDRELNLTPEQEAAALPIVEHSLQDLQMIRRRSFGAARRVIEDGESQLRPLLTPEQQAAYDRLKAQRQERLRQFLENQD
;
A
#
# COMPACT_ATOMS: atom_id res chain seq x y z
N MET A 1 -18.91 -37.97 -35.07
CA MET A 1 -18.00 -36.99 -34.42
C MET A 1 -16.67 -37.69 -34.19
N ASN A 2 -15.59 -37.21 -34.81
CA ASN A 2 -14.34 -37.97 -34.93
C ASN A 2 -13.67 -38.16 -33.55
N PRO A 3 -13.42 -39.41 -33.10
CA PRO A 3 -12.94 -39.69 -31.74
C PRO A 3 -11.56 -39.07 -31.46
N LEU A 4 -10.76 -38.88 -32.52
CA LEU A 4 -9.44 -38.24 -32.49
C LEU A 4 -9.51 -36.72 -32.26
N LEU A 5 -10.59 -36.04 -32.66
CA LEU A 5 -10.77 -34.61 -32.39
C LEU A 5 -11.14 -34.36 -30.92
N ARG A 6 -11.93 -35.27 -30.33
CA ARG A 6 -12.41 -35.17 -28.95
C ARG A 6 -11.30 -35.38 -27.92
N THR A 7 -10.40 -36.35 -28.15
CA THR A 7 -9.25 -36.59 -27.27
C THR A 7 -8.25 -35.44 -27.28
N ARG A 8 -7.99 -34.83 -28.45
CA ARG A 8 -7.11 -33.66 -28.57
C ARG A 8 -7.69 -32.43 -27.86
N PHE A 9 -9.00 -32.20 -27.95
CA PHE A 9 -9.67 -31.13 -27.22
C PHE A 9 -9.62 -31.32 -25.70
N LEU A 10 -9.81 -32.55 -25.23
CA LEU A 10 -9.73 -32.89 -23.80
C LEU A 10 -8.32 -32.68 -23.23
N LEU A 11 -7.28 -33.04 -23.98
CA LEU A 11 -5.88 -32.81 -23.58
C LEU A 11 -5.54 -31.32 -23.51
N ALA A 12 -6.01 -30.51 -24.47
CA ALA A 12 -5.81 -29.06 -24.44
C ALA A 12 -6.52 -28.39 -23.25
N LEU A 13 -7.74 -28.83 -22.92
CA LEU A 13 -8.49 -28.36 -21.74
C LEU A 13 -7.76 -28.70 -20.43
N ALA A 14 -7.24 -29.92 -20.31
CA ALA A 14 -6.48 -30.34 -19.13
C ALA A 14 -5.19 -29.52 -18.95
N ALA A 15 -4.47 -29.25 -20.04
CA ALA A 15 -3.27 -28.42 -20.00
C ALA A 15 -3.58 -26.96 -19.60
N CYS A 16 -4.64 -26.37 -20.17
CA CYS A 16 -5.10 -25.04 -19.78
C CYS A 16 -5.53 -24.97 -18.31
N ALA A 17 -6.17 -26.00 -17.77
CA ALA A 17 -6.58 -26.05 -16.37
C ALA A 17 -5.37 -26.09 -15.42
N ILE A 18 -4.34 -26.88 -15.73
CA ILE A 18 -3.09 -26.93 -14.94
C ILE A 18 -2.37 -25.59 -15.00
N PHE A 19 -2.33 -24.95 -16.18
CA PHE A 19 -1.70 -23.64 -16.34
C PHE A 19 -2.44 -22.53 -15.58
N ALA A 20 -3.77 -22.55 -15.58
CA ALA A 20 -4.60 -21.61 -14.81
C ALA A 20 -4.39 -21.79 -13.29
N LEU A 21 -4.25 -23.03 -12.83
CA LEU A 21 -3.91 -23.33 -11.43
C LEU A 21 -2.49 -22.87 -11.06
N GLY A 22 -1.51 -23.04 -11.95
CA GLY A 22 -0.15 -22.52 -11.75
C GLY A 22 -0.08 -20.99 -11.72
N ALA A 23 -0.84 -20.32 -12.59
CA ALA A 23 -0.89 -18.86 -12.67
C ALA A 23 -1.46 -18.21 -11.41
N THR A 24 -2.46 -18.83 -10.77
CA THR A 24 -3.04 -18.30 -9.53
C THR A 24 -2.07 -18.40 -8.35
N ALA A 25 -1.36 -19.53 -8.20
CA ALA A 25 -0.36 -19.71 -7.16
C ALA A 25 0.84 -18.76 -7.34
N GLY A 26 1.34 -18.60 -8.57
CA GLY A 26 2.43 -17.68 -8.90
C GLY A 26 2.06 -16.21 -8.70
N SER A 27 0.83 -15.83 -9.04
CA SER A 27 0.34 -14.45 -8.92
C SER A 27 0.22 -13.99 -7.47
N LEU A 28 -0.30 -14.83 -6.56
CA LEU A 28 -0.43 -14.48 -5.14
C LEU A 28 0.93 -14.27 -4.44
N ILE A 29 1.92 -15.11 -4.75
CA ILE A 29 3.28 -15.00 -4.19
C ILE A 29 4.00 -13.78 -4.78
N THR A 30 3.89 -13.57 -6.08
CA THR A 30 4.57 -12.46 -6.76
C THR A 30 3.99 -11.11 -6.32
N LEU A 31 2.66 -10.98 -6.22
CA LEU A 31 2.02 -9.75 -5.73
C LEU A 31 2.34 -9.49 -4.26
N GLY A 32 2.40 -10.53 -3.41
CA GLY A 32 2.75 -10.39 -1.99
C GLY A 32 4.19 -9.93 -1.76
N VAL A 33 5.16 -10.54 -2.45
CA VAL A 33 6.59 -10.20 -2.32
C VAL A 33 6.91 -8.88 -3.04
N ALA A 34 6.30 -8.62 -4.20
CA ALA A 34 6.45 -7.35 -4.91
C ALA A 34 5.93 -6.19 -4.06
N LYS A 35 4.74 -6.30 -3.45
CA LYS A 35 4.19 -5.25 -2.58
C LYS A 35 5.10 -4.94 -1.39
N ASN A 36 5.75 -5.94 -0.80
CA ASN A 36 6.64 -5.74 0.35
C ASN A 36 8.02 -5.17 -0.03
N ARG A 37 8.56 -5.52 -1.21
CA ARG A 37 9.83 -4.97 -1.71
C ARG A 37 9.66 -3.60 -2.37
N ILE A 38 8.57 -3.38 -3.10
CA ILE A 38 8.24 -2.11 -3.77
C ILE A 38 7.89 -1.03 -2.74
N SER A 39 7.11 -1.33 -1.70
CA SER A 39 6.85 -0.37 -0.61
C SER A 39 8.09 0.03 0.21
N SER A 40 9.15 -0.79 0.18
CA SER A 40 10.45 -0.45 0.79
C SER A 40 11.34 0.40 -0.11
N ARG A 41 11.13 0.38 -1.44
CA ARG A 41 11.85 1.22 -2.42
C ARG A 41 11.11 2.51 -2.80
N LEU A 42 9.78 2.55 -2.68
CA LEU A 42 8.92 3.71 -2.97
C LEU A 42 8.71 4.63 -1.77
N GLN A 43 9.11 4.24 -0.56
CA GLN A 43 9.30 5.23 0.50
C GLN A 43 10.54 6.05 0.13
N ALA A 44 10.34 7.21 -0.49
CA ALA A 44 11.38 8.19 -0.71
C ALA A 44 12.26 8.27 0.55
N SER A 45 13.57 8.07 0.38
CA SER A 45 14.48 8.00 1.51
C SER A 45 14.34 9.29 2.33
N PRO A 46 14.49 9.24 3.67
CA PRO A 46 14.50 10.44 4.49
C PRO A 46 15.44 11.52 3.94
N ALA A 47 16.56 11.11 3.33
CA ALA A 47 17.48 11.97 2.59
C ALA A 47 16.84 12.66 1.36
N ALA A 48 16.18 11.92 0.47
CA ALA A 48 15.51 12.51 -0.70
C ALA A 48 14.41 13.51 -0.29
N ASN A 49 13.67 13.21 0.78
CA ASN A 49 12.67 14.11 1.32
C ASN A 49 13.30 15.34 1.99
N ALA A 50 14.46 15.18 2.64
CA ALA A 50 15.20 16.29 3.26
C ALA A 50 15.70 17.29 2.22
N THR A 51 16.24 16.80 1.10
CA THR A 51 16.65 17.67 -0.02
C THR A 51 15.47 18.47 -0.58
N LEU A 52 14.32 17.83 -0.80
CA LEU A 52 13.11 18.54 -1.27
C LEU A 52 12.60 19.58 -0.25
N TRP A 53 12.73 19.28 1.04
CA TRP A 53 12.39 20.22 2.11
C TRP A 53 13.34 21.41 2.15
N LEU A 54 14.65 21.16 2.03
CA LEU A 54 15.66 22.21 1.97
C LEU A 54 15.51 23.08 0.73
N GLN A 55 15.19 22.53 -0.43
CA GLN A 55 14.89 23.32 -1.63
C GLN A 55 13.67 24.24 -1.47
N ARG A 56 12.73 23.92 -0.58
CA ARG A 56 11.65 24.84 -0.23
C ARG A 56 12.14 25.95 0.69
N LEU A 57 12.92 25.60 1.72
CA LEU A 57 13.52 26.57 2.63
C LEU A 57 14.47 27.53 1.90
N ASP A 58 15.28 27.03 0.98
CA ASP A 58 16.19 27.82 0.17
C ASP A 58 15.44 28.84 -0.71
N ARG A 59 14.35 28.43 -1.37
CA ARG A 59 13.53 29.36 -2.16
C ARG A 59 12.94 30.51 -1.35
N GLU A 60 12.71 30.31 -0.06
CA GLU A 60 12.13 31.32 0.82
C GLU A 60 13.20 32.13 1.58
N LEU A 61 14.36 31.53 1.88
CA LEU A 61 15.37 32.08 2.78
C LEU A 61 16.70 32.43 2.09
N ASN A 62 16.90 31.99 0.84
CA ASN A 62 18.14 32.10 0.06
C ASN A 62 19.35 31.60 0.87
N LEU A 63 19.37 30.31 1.16
CA LEU A 63 20.41 29.70 1.98
C LEU A 63 21.74 29.70 1.22
N THR A 64 22.82 30.00 1.94
CA THR A 64 24.18 29.79 1.41
C THR A 64 24.52 28.30 1.34
N PRO A 65 25.45 27.86 0.47
CA PRO A 65 25.89 26.47 0.40
C PRO A 65 26.34 25.90 1.76
N GLU A 66 26.99 26.72 2.58
CA GLU A 66 27.43 26.35 3.92
C GLU A 66 26.24 26.13 4.88
N GLN A 67 25.20 26.96 4.79
CA GLN A 67 23.98 26.82 5.58
C GLN A 67 23.17 25.59 5.14
N GLU A 68 23.07 25.32 3.84
CA GLU A 68 22.40 24.13 3.31
C GLU A 68 23.10 22.85 3.79
N ALA A 69 24.44 22.80 3.68
CA ALA A 69 25.24 21.67 4.14
C ALA A 69 25.08 21.42 5.66
N ALA A 70 24.97 22.48 6.47
CA ALA A 70 24.74 22.38 7.90
C ALA A 70 23.29 21.95 8.24
N ALA A 71 22.31 22.39 7.45
CA ALA A 71 20.90 22.12 7.71
C ALA A 71 20.46 20.71 7.26
N LEU A 72 21.11 20.14 6.24
CA LEU A 72 20.78 18.81 5.70
C LEU A 72 20.70 17.71 6.78
N PRO A 73 21.73 17.45 7.60
CA PRO A 73 21.64 16.42 8.63
C PRO A 73 20.55 16.69 9.69
N ILE A 74 20.23 17.96 9.97
CA ILE A 74 19.17 18.34 10.92
C ILE A 74 17.80 17.98 10.36
N VAL A 75 17.54 18.32 9.10
CA VAL A 75 16.28 18.02 8.41
C VAL A 75 16.14 16.51 8.20
N GLU A 76 17.20 15.81 7.82
CA GLU A 76 17.19 14.35 7.68
C GLU A 76 16.79 13.65 8.98
N HIS A 77 17.43 14.00 10.11
CA HIS A 77 17.09 13.46 11.42
C HIS A 77 15.62 13.75 11.78
N SER A 78 15.18 14.99 11.57
CA SER A 78 13.80 15.40 11.86
C SER A 78 12.77 14.58 11.06
N LEU A 79 13.04 14.35 9.77
CA LEU A 79 12.16 13.56 8.92
C LEU A 79 12.16 12.06 9.30
N GLN A 80 13.30 11.53 9.76
CA GLN A 80 13.38 10.17 10.31
C GLN A 80 12.53 10.03 11.57
N ASP A 81 12.63 10.97 12.50
CA ASP A 81 11.82 10.98 13.72
C ASP A 81 10.33 11.06 13.42
N LEU A 82 9.94 11.96 12.51
CA LEU A 82 8.55 12.08 12.06
C LEU A 82 8.05 10.78 11.41
N GLN A 83 8.88 10.10 10.62
CA GLN A 83 8.53 8.80 10.03
C GLN A 83 8.33 7.74 11.11
N MET A 84 9.18 7.70 12.14
CA MET A 84 9.05 6.79 13.27
C MET A 84 7.78 7.06 14.08
N ILE A 85 7.48 8.32 14.39
CA ILE A 85 6.24 8.74 15.06
C ILE A 85 5.03 8.30 14.23
N ARG A 86 5.01 8.59 12.93
CA ARG A 86 3.93 8.20 12.04
C ARG A 86 3.68 6.69 12.07
N ARG A 87 4.73 5.87 11.99
CA ARG A 87 4.63 4.40 12.05
C ARG A 87 4.03 3.92 13.37
N ARG A 88 4.49 4.46 14.51
CA ARG A 88 3.97 4.11 15.84
C ARG A 88 2.51 4.53 15.99
N SER A 89 2.20 5.77 15.63
CA SER A 89 0.85 6.33 15.75
C SER A 89 -0.15 5.63 14.84
N PHE A 90 0.23 5.23 13.63
CA PHE A 90 -0.66 4.52 12.71
C PHE A 90 -1.14 3.17 13.29
N GLY A 91 -0.23 2.40 13.89
CA GLY A 91 -0.59 1.13 14.54
C GLY A 91 -1.48 1.31 15.77
N ALA A 92 -1.28 2.38 16.54
CA ALA A 92 -2.15 2.72 17.66
C ALA A 92 -3.55 3.16 17.18
N ALA A 93 -3.61 4.07 16.22
CA ALA A 93 -4.86 4.56 15.65
C ALA A 93 -5.70 3.42 15.04
N ARG A 94 -5.06 2.49 14.32
CA ARG A 94 -5.74 1.32 13.75
C ARG A 94 -6.41 0.47 14.82
N ARG A 95 -5.72 0.19 15.94
CA ARG A 95 -6.28 -0.58 17.06
C ARG A 95 -7.48 0.12 17.68
N VAL A 96 -7.40 1.43 17.93
CA VAL A 96 -8.53 2.21 18.46
C VAL A 96 -9.77 2.12 17.55
N ILE A 97 -9.57 2.16 16.23
CA ILE A 97 -10.66 2.02 15.26
C ILE A 97 -11.25 0.61 15.28
N GLU A 98 -10.40 -0.43 15.29
CA GLU A 98 -10.85 -1.84 15.34
C GLU A 98 -11.61 -2.15 16.64
N ASP A 99 -11.14 -1.63 17.77
CA ASP A 99 -11.81 -1.76 19.07
C ASP A 99 -13.17 -1.07 19.05
N GLY A 100 -13.25 0.16 18.53
CA GLY A 100 -14.52 0.88 18.36
C GLY A 100 -15.50 0.15 17.44
N GLU A 101 -15.01 -0.45 16.35
CA GLU A 101 -15.83 -1.27 15.46
C GLU A 101 -16.37 -2.52 16.17
N SER A 102 -15.54 -3.19 16.98
CA SER A 102 -15.95 -4.40 17.72
C SER A 102 -17.07 -4.11 18.72
N GLN A 103 -17.10 -2.92 19.30
CA GLN A 103 -18.13 -2.47 20.24
C GLN A 103 -19.39 -1.97 19.52
N LEU A 104 -19.24 -1.31 18.38
CA LEU A 104 -20.37 -0.78 17.60
C LEU A 104 -21.15 -1.89 16.87
N ARG A 105 -20.45 -2.87 16.30
CA ARG A 105 -21.03 -3.86 15.39
C ARG A 105 -22.19 -4.67 15.99
N PRO A 106 -22.16 -5.10 17.28
CA PRO A 106 -23.29 -5.78 17.92
C PRO A 106 -24.53 -4.91 18.10
N LEU A 107 -24.40 -3.58 18.07
CA LEU A 107 -25.52 -2.64 18.22
C LEU A 107 -26.27 -2.39 16.89
N LEU A 108 -25.73 -2.88 15.77
CA LEU A 108 -26.29 -2.68 14.44
C LEU A 108 -27.22 -3.83 14.06
N THR A 109 -28.32 -3.51 13.37
CA THR A 109 -29.15 -4.54 12.72
C THR A 109 -28.38 -5.23 11.59
N PRO A 110 -28.81 -6.42 11.12
CA PRO A 110 -28.16 -7.10 10.01
C PRO A 110 -28.02 -6.23 8.75
N GLU A 111 -29.04 -5.44 8.42
CA GLU A 111 -29.04 -4.53 7.28
C GLU A 111 -28.02 -3.40 7.48
N GLN A 112 -27.92 -2.86 8.69
CA GLN A 112 -26.95 -1.82 9.04
C GLN A 112 -25.51 -2.34 9.04
N GLN A 113 -25.27 -3.59 9.46
CA GLN A 113 -23.96 -4.22 9.37
C GLN A 113 -23.52 -4.35 7.90
N ALA A 114 -24.42 -4.81 7.03
CA ALA A 114 -24.14 -4.89 5.59
C ALA A 114 -23.85 -3.52 4.97
N ALA A 115 -24.58 -2.47 5.38
CA ALA A 115 -24.30 -1.10 4.95
C ALA A 115 -22.94 -0.59 5.46
N TYR A 116 -22.59 -0.88 6.72
CA TYR A 116 -21.31 -0.52 7.32
C TYR A 116 -20.13 -1.18 6.60
N ASP A 117 -20.24 -2.46 6.26
CA ASP A 117 -19.20 -3.19 5.52
C ASP A 117 -18.97 -2.61 4.12
N ARG A 118 -20.04 -2.17 3.43
CA ARG A 118 -19.93 -1.45 2.16
C ARG A 118 -19.20 -0.12 2.32
N LEU A 119 -19.52 0.66 3.36
CA LEU A 119 -18.84 1.92 3.65
C LEU A 119 -17.35 1.72 3.97
N LYS A 120 -17.01 0.62 4.66
CA LYS A 120 -15.62 0.24 4.95
C LYS A 120 -14.88 -0.12 3.66
N ALA A 121 -15.47 -0.94 2.80
CA ALA A 121 -14.89 -1.31 1.50
C ALA A 121 -14.68 -0.09 0.59
N GLN A 122 -15.66 0.82 0.50
CA GLN A 122 -15.52 2.06 -0.27
C GLN A 122 -14.40 2.96 0.25
N ARG A 123 -14.19 3.05 1.57
CA ARG A 123 -13.06 3.79 2.15
C ARG A 123 -11.72 3.16 1.78
N GLN A 124 -11.62 1.83 1.84
CA GLN A 124 -10.40 1.11 1.44
C GLN A 124 -10.10 1.30 -0.05
N GLU A 125 -11.12 1.26 -0.90
CA GLU A 125 -10.97 1.46 -2.33
C GLU A 125 -10.54 2.90 -2.66
N ARG A 126 -11.16 3.91 -2.04
CA ARG A 126 -10.73 5.31 -2.21
C ARG A 126 -9.28 5.52 -1.77
N LEU A 127 -8.88 4.91 -0.66
CA LEU A 127 -7.49 4.96 -0.20
C LEU A 127 -6.55 4.30 -1.23
N ARG A 128 -6.95 3.14 -1.77
CA ARG A 128 -6.18 2.44 -2.79
C ARG A 128 -6.02 3.29 -4.05
N GLN A 129 -7.10 3.85 -4.58
CA GLN A 129 -7.09 4.71 -5.76
C GLN A 129 -6.23 5.97 -5.55
N PHE A 130 -6.31 6.58 -4.37
CA PHE A 130 -5.47 7.74 -4.04
C PHE A 130 -3.98 7.39 -4.05
N LEU A 131 -3.61 6.20 -3.57
CA LEU A 131 -2.23 5.72 -3.60
C LEU A 131 -1.78 5.37 -5.03
N GLU A 132 -2.65 4.74 -5.83
CA GLU A 132 -2.36 4.39 -7.23
C GLU A 132 -2.23 5.63 -8.14
N ASN A 133 -2.93 6.73 -7.85
CA ASN A 133 -2.86 7.97 -8.63
C ASN A 133 -1.68 8.89 -8.24
N GLN A 134 -0.85 8.51 -7.27
CA GLN A 134 0.37 9.24 -6.88
C GLN A 134 1.66 8.63 -7.44
N ASP A 135 1.59 7.46 -8.08
CA ASP A 135 2.67 6.81 -8.82
C ASP A 135 2.69 7.26 -10.29
#